data_AF-A0A6A6EA19-F1
#
_entry.id   AF-A0A6A6EA19-F1
#
_cell.length_a   1.000
_cell.length_b   1.000
_cell.length_c   1.000
_cell.angle_alpha   90.00
_cell.angle_beta   90.00
_cell.angle_gamma   90.00
#
_symmetry.space_group_name_H-M   'P 1'
#
loop_
_entity.id
_entity.type
_entity.pdbx_description
1 polymer ?
#
loop_
_entity_poly.entity_id
_entity_poly.type
_entity_poly.pdbx_seq_one_letter_code
_entity_poly.pdbx_strand_id
1 'polypeptide(L)'
;MATYYMYFPFLTCENAYSMTLAVRAVVELFRPVKREKEIYREILAFSVSHDHRLVRIYGHYAVIDGVNTTFYRHTIHTFDSTALGGEDRWTAHKFTKNVYNTWMPTHFKRLCSAIDDLPLELDFDVRPLLQGSGLSQGLESHHLSQSLAEVLSLPPFSKQTEKRG
;
A
#
# COMPACT_ATOMS: atom_id res chain seq x y z
N MET A 1 -3.23 -14.22 24.90
CA MET A 1 -4.45 -13.93 24.14
C MET A 1 -4.12 -12.82 23.14
N ALA A 2 -3.83 -13.17 21.89
CA ALA A 2 -3.50 -12.20 20.84
C ALA A 2 -4.79 -11.87 20.09
N THR A 3 -5.19 -10.60 20.08
CA THR A 3 -6.33 -10.13 19.29
C THR A 3 -5.97 -10.18 17.81
N TYR A 4 -6.54 -11.17 17.14
CA TYR A 4 -6.57 -11.34 15.70
C TYR A 4 -7.47 -10.21 15.10
N TYR A 5 -7.09 -9.70 13.94
CA TYR A 5 -7.73 -8.61 13.16
C TYR A 5 -7.37 -7.16 13.53
N MET A 6 -6.27 -6.68 12.95
CA MET A 6 -6.18 -5.28 12.50
C MET A 6 -6.25 -5.29 10.97
N TYR A 7 -7.46 -5.11 10.43
CA TYR A 7 -7.68 -4.92 9.00
C TYR A 7 -7.40 -3.46 8.67
N PHE A 8 -6.28 -3.20 8.01
CA PHE A 8 -5.97 -1.92 7.40
C PHE A 8 -5.86 -2.16 5.89
N PRO A 9 -6.68 -1.52 5.05
CA PRO A 9 -6.76 -1.80 3.60
C PRO A 9 -5.48 -1.48 2.80
N PHE A 10 -4.44 -1.01 3.48
CA PHE A 10 -3.11 -0.67 2.95
C PHE A 10 -1.97 -1.20 3.86
N LEU A 11 -2.32 -1.90 4.95
CA LEU A 11 -1.38 -2.50 5.91
C LEU A 11 -1.93 -3.88 6.32
N THR A 12 -1.96 -4.82 5.37
CA THR A 12 -2.13 -6.23 5.69
C THR A 12 -0.77 -6.86 5.93
N CYS A 13 -0.68 -7.69 6.98
CA CYS A 13 0.35 -8.72 7.08
C CYS A 13 0.10 -9.68 5.91
N GLU A 14 1.10 -9.84 5.03
CA GLU A 14 1.01 -10.39 3.66
C GLU A 14 0.41 -9.40 2.62
N ASN A 15 1.02 -9.11 1.47
CA ASN A 15 2.13 -9.74 0.77
C ASN A 15 2.89 -8.67 -0.02
N ALA A 16 4.21 -8.84 -0.20
CA ALA A 16 4.97 -8.04 -1.16
C ALA A 16 4.29 -7.97 -2.54
N TYR A 17 3.51 -9.00 -2.87
CA TYR A 17 2.61 -9.06 -4.00
C TYR A 17 1.58 -7.92 -4.06
N SER A 18 0.80 -7.67 -3.00
CA SER A 18 -0.21 -6.61 -2.97
C SER A 18 0.43 -5.23 -3.15
N MET A 19 1.59 -5.00 -2.54
CA MET A 19 2.32 -3.75 -2.75
C MET A 19 2.89 -3.66 -4.16
N THR A 20 3.35 -4.77 -4.74
CA THR A 20 3.78 -4.81 -6.15
C THR A 20 2.64 -4.42 -7.08
N LEU A 21 1.40 -4.88 -6.82
CA LEU A 21 0.22 -4.45 -7.59
C LEU A 21 -0.07 -2.96 -7.41
N ALA A 22 0.03 -2.42 -6.19
CA ALA A 22 -0.14 -0.99 -5.95
C ALA A 22 0.90 -0.15 -6.69
N VAL A 23 2.19 -0.52 -6.60
CA VAL A 23 3.28 0.14 -7.32
C VAL A 23 3.08 0.02 -8.84
N ARG A 24 2.62 -1.14 -9.33
CA ARG A 24 2.29 -1.35 -10.75
C ARG A 24 1.18 -0.41 -11.21
N ALA A 25 0.08 -0.30 -10.47
CA ALA A 25 -1.02 0.58 -10.81
C ALA A 25 -0.57 2.05 -10.92
N VAL A 26 0.31 2.51 -10.02
CA VAL A 26 0.90 3.85 -10.11
C VAL A 26 1.76 3.99 -11.37
N VAL A 27 2.56 2.99 -11.73
CA VAL A 27 3.34 3.03 -12.98
C VAL A 27 2.44 3.07 -14.22
N GLU A 28 1.38 2.27 -14.23
CA GLU A 28 0.40 2.24 -15.34
C GLU A 28 -0.36 3.56 -15.47
N LEU A 29 -0.63 4.27 -14.37
CA LEU A 29 -1.20 5.61 -14.38
C LEU A 29 -0.24 6.66 -14.98
N PHE A 30 1.05 6.58 -14.68
CA PHE A 30 2.03 7.61 -15.06
C PHE A 30 2.58 7.45 -16.49
N ARG A 31 2.46 6.25 -17.08
CA ARG A 31 2.92 5.97 -18.45
C ARG A 31 2.17 6.77 -19.52
N PRO A 32 0.82 6.78 -19.57
CA PRO A 32 0.10 7.54 -20.58
C PRO A 32 0.39 9.04 -20.56
N VAL A 33 0.62 9.59 -19.38
CA VAL A 33 0.93 11.02 -19.18
C VAL A 33 2.41 11.36 -19.32
N LYS A 34 3.28 10.38 -19.65
CA LYS A 34 4.73 10.55 -19.89
C LYS A 34 5.49 11.17 -18.71
N ARG A 35 5.06 10.86 -17.49
CA ARG A 35 5.62 11.39 -16.23
C ARG A 35 6.37 10.33 -15.42
N GLU A 36 6.84 9.26 -16.06
CA GLU A 36 7.53 8.14 -15.40
C GLU A 36 8.76 8.56 -14.59
N LYS A 37 9.42 9.66 -14.99
CA LYS A 37 10.55 10.25 -14.27
C LYS A 37 10.22 10.66 -12.83
N GLU A 38 8.97 11.00 -12.53
CA GLU A 38 8.52 11.40 -11.19
C GLU A 38 8.37 10.23 -10.22
N ILE A 39 8.30 9.02 -10.74
CA ILE A 39 8.10 7.79 -9.97
C ILE A 39 9.25 6.80 -10.13
N TYR A 40 10.24 7.11 -10.96
CA TYR A 40 11.43 6.29 -11.16
C TYR A 40 12.24 6.20 -9.87
N ARG A 41 12.34 4.98 -9.32
CA ARG A 41 13.05 4.65 -8.07
C ARG A 41 12.53 5.37 -6.82
N GLU A 42 11.38 6.02 -6.90
CA GLU A 42 10.69 6.60 -5.76
C GLU A 42 9.93 5.53 -4.97
N ILE A 43 9.84 5.69 -3.65
CA ILE A 43 8.98 4.81 -2.84
C ILE A 43 7.52 5.18 -3.11
N LEU A 44 6.77 4.24 -3.65
CA LEU A 44 5.36 4.40 -4.04
C LEU A 44 4.40 3.66 -3.09
N ALA A 45 4.90 2.74 -2.27
CA ALA A 45 4.10 2.05 -1.26
C ALA A 45 4.96 1.59 -0.09
N PHE A 46 4.34 1.34 1.06
CA PHE A 46 4.98 0.80 2.25
C PHE A 46 4.28 -0.46 2.73
N SER A 47 5.02 -1.41 3.29
CA SER A 47 4.44 -2.56 4.00
C SER A 47 5.15 -2.80 5.32
N VAL A 48 4.40 -3.29 6.30
CA VAL A 48 4.93 -3.75 7.57
C VAL A 48 4.66 -5.25 7.70
N SER A 49 5.71 -6.06 7.84
CA SER A 49 5.59 -7.48 8.16
C SER A 49 6.05 -7.72 9.59
N HIS A 50 5.47 -8.70 10.27
CA HIS A 50 5.93 -9.11 11.58
C HIS A 50 5.96 -10.64 11.68
N ASP A 51 6.88 -11.14 12.49
CA ASP A 51 6.85 -12.52 12.99
C ASP A 51 6.66 -12.48 14.52
N HIS A 52 6.87 -13.60 15.20
CA HIS A 52 6.69 -13.71 16.65
C HIS A 52 7.61 -12.78 17.46
N ARG A 53 8.66 -12.22 16.84
CA ARG A 53 9.67 -11.39 17.50
C ARG A 53 10.01 -10.12 16.75
N LEU A 54 10.14 -10.17 15.43
CA LEU A 54 10.65 -9.07 14.63
C LEU A 54 9.54 -8.39 13.83
N VAL A 55 9.61 -7.06 13.77
CA VAL A 55 8.82 -6.23 12.86
C VAL A 55 9.77 -5.66 11.80
N ARG A 56 9.36 -5.71 10.53
CA ARG A 56 10.12 -5.20 9.39
C ARG A 56 9.26 -4.23 8.59
N ILE A 57 9.80 -3.06 8.33
CA ILE A 57 9.17 -2.01 7.52
C ILE A 57 9.88 -1.99 6.18
N TYR A 58 9.11 -1.99 5.10
CA TYR A 58 9.64 -1.93 3.73
C TYR A 58 9.04 -0.77 2.95
N GLY A 59 9.84 -0.20 2.07
CA GLY A 59 9.39 0.63 0.96
C GLY A 59 9.42 -0.16 -0.34
N HIS A 60 8.43 0.07 -1.20
CA HIS A 60 8.31 -0.56 -2.51
C HIS A 60 8.44 0.49 -3.61
N TYR A 61 9.22 0.20 -4.63
CA TYR A 61 9.54 1.11 -5.73
C TYR A 61 9.63 0.37 -7.06
N ALA A 62 9.59 1.14 -8.15
CA ALA A 62 9.75 0.63 -9.50
C ALA A 62 11.03 1.18 -10.15
N VAL A 63 11.70 0.34 -10.94
CA VAL A 63 12.71 0.76 -11.92
C VAL A 63 12.04 0.67 -13.29
N ILE A 64 12.02 1.79 -14.01
CA ILE A 64 11.37 1.92 -15.32
C ILE A 64 12.48 2.08 -16.36
N ASP A 65 12.51 1.16 -17.34
CA ASP A 65 13.48 1.17 -18.44
C ASP A 65 12.72 0.99 -19.77
N GLY A 66 12.40 2.11 -20.40
CA GLY A 66 11.53 2.15 -21.57
C GLY A 66 10.18 1.49 -21.30
N VAL A 67 9.90 0.39 -22.02
CA VAL A 67 8.65 -0.38 -21.88
C VAL A 67 8.68 -1.37 -20.73
N ASN A 68 9.84 -1.65 -20.15
CA ASN A 68 10.01 -2.61 -19.07
C ASN A 68 9.90 -1.91 -17.72
N THR A 69 9.26 -2.58 -16.76
CA THR A 69 9.22 -2.15 -15.35
C THR A 69 9.55 -3.33 -14.46
N THR A 70 10.46 -3.12 -13.51
CA THR A 70 10.77 -4.10 -12.46
C THR A 70 10.43 -3.52 -11.10
N PHE A 71 9.86 -4.34 -10.23
CA PHE A 71 9.38 -3.93 -8.91
C PHE A 71 10.31 -4.46 -7.82
N TYR A 72 10.64 -3.60 -6.88
CA TYR A 72 11.59 -3.89 -5.82
C TYR A 72 11.02 -3.52 -4.45
N ARG A 73 11.53 -4.23 -3.44
CA ARG A 73 11.27 -3.97 -2.03
C ARG A 73 12.59 -3.66 -1.32
N HIS A 74 12.64 -2.57 -0.57
CA HIS A 74 13.77 -2.16 0.25
C HIS A 74 13.39 -2.18 1.73
N THR A 75 14.21 -2.82 2.56
CA THR A 75 14.02 -2.82 4.02
C THR A 75 14.41 -1.47 4.58
N ILE A 76 13.45 -0.73 5.11
CA ILE A 76 13.66 0.57 5.75
C ILE A 76 14.14 0.37 7.19
N HIS A 77 13.52 -0.57 7.90
CA HIS A 77 13.84 -0.82 9.30
C HIS A 77 13.45 -2.24 9.74
N THR A 78 14.15 -2.77 10.74
CA THR A 78 13.85 -4.06 11.38
C THR A 78 14.15 -3.93 12.88
N PHE A 79 13.22 -4.33 13.72
CA PHE A 79 13.34 -4.22 15.18
C PHE A 79 12.62 -5.36 15.89
N ASP A 80 12.98 -5.59 17.16
CA ASP A 80 12.39 -6.62 18.02
C ASP A 80 11.20 -6.03 18.80
N SER A 81 10.00 -6.53 18.56
CA SER A 81 8.78 -6.06 19.24
C SER A 81 8.67 -6.55 20.69
N THR A 82 9.49 -7.53 21.08
CA THR A 82 9.52 -8.13 22.42
C THR A 82 10.64 -7.58 23.31
N ALA A 83 11.47 -6.67 22.79
CA ALA A 83 12.55 -6.05 23.55
C ALA A 83 12.02 -5.33 24.81
N LEU A 84 12.61 -5.66 25.97
CA LEU A 84 12.19 -5.24 27.30
C LEU A 84 12.13 -3.70 27.52
N GLY A 85 12.74 -2.92 26.62
CA GLY A 85 12.80 -1.45 26.70
C GLY A 85 11.57 -0.70 26.17
N GLY A 86 10.64 -1.36 25.46
CA GLY A 86 9.36 -0.78 25.04
C GLY A 86 9.40 0.37 24.01
N GLU A 87 10.56 1.00 23.77
CA GLU A 87 10.77 2.06 22.77
C GLU A 87 10.30 1.65 21.37
N ASP A 88 10.60 0.40 21.00
CA ASP A 88 10.25 -0.20 19.71
C ASP A 88 8.76 -0.53 19.57
N ARG A 89 8.00 -0.59 20.68
CA ARG A 89 6.58 -0.96 20.69
C ARG A 89 5.72 0.01 19.89
N TRP A 90 6.11 1.28 19.84
CA TRP A 90 5.38 2.32 19.12
C TRP A 90 5.99 2.68 17.77
N THR A 91 7.08 2.04 17.36
CA THR A 91 7.82 2.40 16.14
C THR A 91 6.96 2.18 14.89
N ALA A 92 6.36 1.00 14.72
CA ALA A 92 5.48 0.75 13.58
C ALA A 92 4.25 1.68 13.58
N HIS A 93 3.66 1.94 14.75
CA HIS A 93 2.52 2.85 14.87
C HIS A 93 2.88 4.30 14.47
N LYS A 94 3.99 4.83 15.02
CA LYS A 94 4.53 6.16 14.68
C LYS A 94 4.85 6.25 13.18
N PHE A 95 5.50 5.22 12.63
CA PHE A 95 5.79 5.14 11.21
C PHE A 95 4.51 5.22 10.36
N THR A 96 3.53 4.34 10.63
CA THR A 96 2.24 4.34 9.92
C THR A 96 1.55 5.70 10.01
N LYS A 97 1.50 6.30 11.20
CA LYS A 97 0.91 7.63 11.39
C LYS A 97 1.61 8.70 10.56
N ASN A 98 2.93 8.66 10.47
CA ASN A 98 3.71 9.59 9.64
C ASN A 98 3.50 9.34 8.13
N VAL A 99 3.32 8.08 7.70
CA VAL A 99 2.92 7.78 6.32
C VAL A 99 1.62 8.49 5.98
N TYR A 100 0.59 8.41 6.83
CA TYR A 100 -0.69 9.10 6.59
C TYR A 100 -0.62 10.61 6.70
N ASN A 101 0.09 11.13 7.70
CA ASN A 101 0.06 12.55 8.00
C ASN A 101 1.01 13.36 7.13
N THR A 102 2.08 12.75 6.62
CA THR A 102 3.16 13.48 5.93
C THR A 102 3.34 13.02 4.50
N TRP A 103 3.47 11.71 4.26
CA TRP A 103 3.77 11.20 2.92
C TRP A 103 2.52 11.09 2.03
N MET A 104 1.43 10.55 2.56
CA MET A 104 0.20 10.27 1.83
C MET A 104 -0.43 11.51 1.19
N PRO A 105 -0.50 12.70 1.83
CA PRO A 105 -1.09 13.87 1.21
C PRO A 105 -0.33 14.32 -0.05
N THR A 106 1.01 14.24 -0.01
CA THR A 106 1.86 14.56 -1.16
C THR A 106 1.71 13.52 -2.26
N HIS A 107 1.71 12.23 -1.90
CA HIS A 107 1.51 11.15 -2.86
C HIS A 107 0.14 11.24 -3.54
N PHE A 108 -0.92 11.47 -2.76
CA PHE A 108 -2.29 11.63 -3.26
C PHE A 108 -2.43 12.79 -4.24
N LYS A 109 -1.86 13.97 -3.93
CA LYS A 109 -1.83 15.10 -4.87
C LYS A 109 -1.14 14.76 -6.17
N ARG A 110 -0.04 14.00 -6.11
CA ARG A 110 0.70 13.55 -7.29
C ARG A 110 -0.16 12.60 -8.15
N LEU A 111 -0.90 11.70 -7.51
CA LEU A 111 -1.85 10.81 -8.21
C LEU A 111 -2.99 11.59 -8.87
N CYS A 112 -3.63 12.51 -8.14
CA CYS A 112 -4.68 13.37 -8.70
C CYS A 112 -4.17 14.17 -9.92
N SER A 113 -2.98 14.78 -9.79
CA SER A 113 -2.39 15.51 -10.91
C SER A 113 -2.12 14.62 -12.12
N ALA A 114 -1.69 13.38 -11.94
CA ALA A 114 -1.52 12.45 -13.06
C ALA A 114 -2.86 12.02 -13.67
N ILE A 115 -3.92 11.88 -12.86
CA ILE A 115 -5.28 11.57 -13.32
C ILE A 115 -5.85 12.74 -14.13
N ASP A 116 -5.67 13.97 -13.66
CA ASP A 116 -6.16 15.19 -14.33
C ASP A 116 -5.50 15.38 -15.71
N ASP A 117 -4.27 14.89 -15.89
CA ASP A 117 -3.53 14.93 -17.15
C ASP A 117 -3.88 13.77 -18.11
N LEU A 118 -4.73 12.82 -17.71
CA LEU A 118 -5.08 11.68 -18.57
C LEU A 118 -5.86 12.13 -19.81
N PRO A 119 -5.51 11.66 -21.02
CA PRO A 119 -6.34 11.87 -22.19
C PRO A 119 -7.71 11.21 -22.01
N LEU A 120 -8.76 11.89 -22.47
CA LEU A 120 -10.17 11.47 -22.35
C LEU A 120 -10.50 10.13 -23.04
N GLU A 121 -9.64 9.67 -23.97
CA GLU A 121 -9.79 8.43 -24.75
C GLU A 121 -8.77 7.35 -24.36
N LEU A 122 -8.62 7.06 -23.07
CA LEU A 122 -7.74 5.98 -22.60
C LEU A 122 -8.49 4.66 -22.47
N ASP A 123 -8.07 3.67 -23.27
CA ASP A 123 -8.42 2.28 -23.08
C ASP A 123 -7.39 1.62 -22.14
N PHE A 124 -7.79 1.37 -20.90
CA PHE A 124 -6.98 0.63 -19.94
C PHE A 124 -7.13 -0.86 -20.20
N ASP A 125 -6.45 -1.34 -21.23
CA ASP A 125 -6.41 -2.78 -21.51
C ASP A 125 -5.59 -3.45 -20.40
N VAL A 126 -6.28 -3.96 -19.37
CA VAL A 126 -5.68 -4.64 -18.23
C VAL A 126 -5.05 -5.93 -18.74
N ARG A 127 -3.76 -5.88 -19.08
CA ARG A 127 -3.03 -7.06 -19.58
C ARG A 127 -3.16 -8.19 -18.56
N PRO A 128 -3.77 -9.34 -18.94
CA PRO A 128 -3.84 -10.48 -18.05
C PRO A 128 -2.44 -10.87 -17.62
N LEU A 129 -2.29 -11.08 -16.31
CA LEU A 129 -1.05 -11.44 -15.66
C LEU A 129 -0.46 -12.66 -16.36
N LEU A 130 0.58 -12.48 -17.18
CA LEU A 130 1.26 -13.60 -17.81
C LEU A 130 1.72 -14.52 -16.67
N GLN A 131 1.12 -15.70 -16.57
CA GLN A 131 1.47 -16.79 -15.67
C GLN A 131 2.86 -17.31 -16.06
N GLY A 132 3.90 -16.54 -15.72
CA GLY A 132 5.29 -16.83 -15.97
C GLY A 132 6.07 -16.98 -14.66
N SER A 133 5.52 -17.73 -13.71
CA SER A 133 6.21 -18.21 -12.51
C SER A 133 5.34 -19.29 -11.88
N GLY A 134 5.68 -20.56 -12.13
CA GLY A 134 4.88 -21.72 -11.75
C GLY A 134 4.65 -21.87 -10.25
N LEU A 135 3.54 -21.35 -9.75
CA LEU A 135 2.94 -21.71 -8.47
C LEU A 135 1.42 -21.87 -8.66
N SER A 136 1.04 -23.07 -9.09
CA SER A 136 -0.33 -23.56 -8.97
C SER A 136 -0.57 -23.94 -7.51
N GLN A 137 -1.47 -23.23 -6.83
CA GLN A 137 -2.63 -23.83 -6.16
C GLN A 137 -3.52 -22.77 -5.49
N GLY A 138 -4.76 -22.73 -5.96
CA GLY A 138 -6.01 -22.36 -5.29
C GLY A 138 -6.02 -21.22 -4.27
N LEU A 139 -6.65 -20.10 -4.64
CA LEU A 139 -7.41 -19.33 -3.67
C LEU A 139 -8.64 -18.71 -4.32
N GLU A 140 -9.80 -19.15 -3.85
CA GLU A 140 -11.12 -18.80 -4.36
C GLU A 140 -11.43 -17.30 -4.19
N SER A 141 -11.91 -16.69 -5.28
CA SER A 141 -12.11 -15.26 -5.45
C SER A 141 -13.44 -14.72 -4.89
N HIS A 142 -14.14 -15.46 -4.03
CA HIS A 142 -15.50 -15.11 -3.63
C HIS A 142 -15.63 -14.20 -2.39
N HIS A 143 -14.54 -13.88 -1.68
CA HIS A 143 -14.61 -13.12 -0.42
C HIS A 143 -14.31 -11.61 -0.54
N LEU A 144 -13.66 -11.17 -1.62
CA LEU A 144 -13.23 -9.77 -1.77
C LEU A 144 -14.38 -8.82 -2.17
N SER A 145 -15.39 -9.33 -2.88
CA SER A 145 -16.50 -8.52 -3.38
C SER A 145 -17.47 -8.07 -2.28
N GLN A 146 -17.55 -8.81 -1.17
CA GLN A 146 -18.44 -8.49 -0.04
C GLN A 146 -17.86 -7.39 0.85
N SER A 147 -16.53 -7.36 1.03
CA SER A 147 -15.84 -6.38 1.87
C SER A 147 -15.93 -4.95 1.34
N LEU A 148 -15.93 -4.75 0.02
CA LEU A 148 -15.96 -3.40 -0.57
C LEU A 148 -17.34 -2.72 -0.40
N ALA A 149 -18.42 -3.51 -0.43
CA ALA A 149 -19.79 -3.02 -0.27
C ALA A 149 -20.09 -2.55 1.17
N GLU A 150 -19.43 -3.16 2.17
CA GLU A 150 -19.58 -2.82 3.58
C GLU A 150 -18.85 -1.51 3.94
N VAL A 151 -17.74 -1.21 3.28
CA VAL A 151 -16.99 0.05 3.51
C VAL A 151 -17.74 1.27 2.95
N LEU A 152 -18.47 1.10 1.84
CA LEU A 152 -19.21 2.19 1.19
C LEU A 152 -20.54 2.53 1.88
N SER A 153 -20.97 1.75 2.89
CA SER A 153 -22.26 1.92 3.56
C SER A 153 -22.18 2.53 4.97
N LEU A 154 -20.98 2.90 5.44
CA LEU A 154 -20.82 3.54 6.77
C LEU A 154 -21.06 5.06 6.71
N PRO A 155 -21.88 5.63 7.63
CA PRO A 155 -22.08 7.07 7.72
C PRO A 155 -20.87 7.80 8.33
N PRO A 156 -20.64 9.10 8.01
CA PRO A 156 -19.53 9.86 8.55
C PRO A 156 -19.65 10.11 10.06
N PHE A 157 -18.50 10.04 10.75
CA PHE A 157 -18.35 10.11 12.20
C PHE A 157 -18.78 11.49 12.76
N SER A 158 -19.80 11.53 13.61
CA SER A 158 -20.23 12.75 14.32
C SER A 158 -19.35 13.02 15.55
N LYS A 159 -18.93 14.28 15.72
CA LYS A 159 -18.18 14.74 16.90
C LYS A 159 -19.12 14.83 18.10
N GLN A 160 -18.87 14.07 19.16
CA GLN A 160 -19.57 14.21 20.44
C GLN A 160 -18.71 15.06 21.40
N THR A 161 -19.28 16.15 21.88
CA THR A 161 -18.69 17.09 22.84
C THR A 161 -18.89 16.58 24.27
N GLU A 162 -17.80 16.51 25.03
CA GLU A 162 -17.78 16.08 26.44
C GLU A 162 -18.04 17.29 27.36
N LYS A 163 -19.14 17.24 28.15
CA LYS A 163 -19.35 18.12 29.32
C LYS A 163 -18.83 17.40 30.56
N ARG A 164 -17.81 17.95 31.24
CA ARG A 164 -17.43 17.55 32.60
C ARG A 164 -18.31 18.26 33.63
N GLY A 165 -18.77 17.50 34.62
CA GLY A 165 -19.20 18.00 35.92
C GLY A 165 -18.02 18.14 36.87
#